data_AF-A0A8J8AGC1-F1
#
_entry.id   AF-A0A8J8AGC1-F1
#
_cell.length_a   1.000
_cell.length_b   1.000
_cell.length_c   1.000
_cell.angle_alpha   90.00
_cell.angle_beta   90.00
_cell.angle_gamma   90.00
#
_symmetry.space_group_name_H-M   'P 1'
#
loop_
_entity.id
_entity.type
_entity.pdbx_description
1 polymer ?
#
loop_
_entity_poly.entity_id
_entity_poly.type
_entity_poly.pdbx_seq_one_letter_code
_entity_poly.pdbx_strand_id
1 'polypeptide(L)'
;MEIPNYGIIEFYAVLFDLNGTLGEGGKVDEEVRHLLERLADRYTVVVLSADTFGTLEEELKGLPVRVERVSSGAEKARIAEGYKPYAAVGNGNNDVAMLEGAELAFCVVGPEGATVDALLASDIIVKDVRDAIAMLLDERKLIATLRG
;
A
#
# COMPACT_ATOMS: atom_id res chain seq x y z
N MET A 1 1.08 -12.56 -12.29
CA MET A 1 2.41 -13.11 -11.98
C MET A 1 2.24 -14.50 -11.38
N GLU A 2 2.97 -15.50 -11.87
CA GLU A 2 2.98 -16.86 -11.31
C GLU A 2 4.15 -17.02 -10.33
N ILE A 3 3.87 -17.47 -9.10
CA ILE A 3 4.86 -17.71 -8.05
C ILE A 3 4.93 -19.22 -7.75
N PRO A 4 6.10 -19.86 -7.92
CA PRO A 4 6.25 -21.30 -7.66
C PRO A 4 5.79 -21.71 -6.26
N ASN A 5 4.94 -22.73 -6.19
CA ASN A 5 4.32 -23.29 -4.98
C ASN A 5 3.45 -22.34 -4.14
N TYR A 6 3.32 -21.08 -4.53
CA TYR A 6 2.46 -20.09 -3.85
C TYR A 6 1.13 -19.90 -4.61
N GLY A 7 1.20 -19.73 -5.93
CA GLY A 7 0.02 -19.54 -6.78
C GLY A 7 0.19 -18.42 -7.80
N ILE A 8 -0.92 -18.00 -8.40
CA ILE A 8 -0.98 -16.86 -9.33
C ILE A 8 -1.48 -15.64 -8.56
N ILE A 9 -0.73 -14.55 -8.62
CA ILE A 9 -1.12 -13.24 -8.09
C ILE A 9 -1.35 -12.29 -9.27
N GLU A 10 -2.52 -11.67 -9.34
CA GLU A 10 -2.85 -10.65 -10.35
C GLU A 10 -3.47 -9.44 -9.67
N PHE A 11 -2.99 -8.25 -9.99
CA PHE A 11 -3.59 -6.99 -9.54
C PHE A 11 -3.28 -5.88 -10.56
N TYR A 12 -4.14 -4.88 -10.64
CA TYR A 12 -3.94 -3.72 -11.51
C TYR A 12 -3.83 -2.41 -10.74
N ALA A 13 -4.22 -2.41 -9.47
CA ALA A 13 -4.15 -1.26 -8.58
C ALA A 13 -3.24 -1.54 -7.38
N VAL A 14 -2.61 -0.49 -6.86
CA VAL A 14 -1.87 -0.52 -5.60
C VAL A 14 -2.45 0.54 -4.69
N LEU A 15 -2.97 0.11 -3.55
CA LEU A 15 -3.63 0.94 -2.56
C LEU A 15 -2.71 1.15 -1.38
N PHE A 16 -2.56 2.40 -0.95
CA PHE A 16 -1.72 2.80 0.16
C PHE A 16 -2.54 3.52 1.22
N ASP A 17 -2.27 3.24 2.50
CA ASP A 17 -2.50 4.24 3.54
C ASP A 17 -1.46 5.37 3.46
N LEU A 18 -1.76 6.53 4.05
CA LEU A 18 -0.82 7.64 4.12
C LEU A 18 0.08 7.56 5.37
N ASN A 19 -0.50 7.62 6.57
CA ASN A 19 0.26 7.91 7.80
C ASN A 19 0.76 6.63 8.45
N GLY A 20 2.07 6.55 8.69
CA GLY A 20 2.71 5.31 9.14
C GLY A 20 2.95 4.31 7.99
N THR A 21 2.59 4.70 6.76
CA THR A 21 2.80 3.91 5.54
C THR A 21 3.61 4.69 4.50
N LEU A 22 2.99 5.59 3.73
CA LEU A 22 3.69 6.41 2.73
C LEU A 22 4.50 7.55 3.35
N GLY A 23 4.10 8.01 4.53
CA GLY A 23 4.68 9.17 5.17
C GLY A 23 4.49 9.17 6.68
N GLU A 24 5.21 10.07 7.34
CA GLU A 24 5.13 10.30 8.79
C GLU A 24 4.54 11.69 9.03
N GLY A 25 3.56 11.79 9.95
CA GLY A 25 2.92 13.07 10.27
C GLY A 25 2.32 13.79 9.05
N GLY A 26 1.81 13.05 8.08
CA GLY A 26 1.18 13.58 6.87
C GLY A 26 2.13 14.04 5.77
N LYS A 27 3.45 13.78 5.88
CA LYS A 27 4.44 14.19 4.88
C LYS A 27 5.04 13.01 4.14
N VAL A 28 5.08 13.10 2.82
CA VAL A 28 5.69 12.08 1.94
C VAL A 28 7.04 12.56 1.47
N ASP A 29 8.10 11.80 1.73
CA ASP A 29 9.44 12.20 1.32
C ASP A 29 9.66 12.10 -0.19
N GLU A 30 10.61 12.88 -0.71
CA GLU A 30 10.85 13.04 -2.14
C GLU A 30 11.19 11.72 -2.86
N GLU A 31 11.88 10.80 -2.18
CA GLU A 31 12.21 9.50 -2.78
C GLU A 31 10.95 8.65 -2.96
N VAL A 32 10.08 8.61 -1.96
CA VAL A 32 8.78 7.92 -2.07
C VAL A 32 7.92 8.53 -3.16
N ARG A 33 7.89 9.87 -3.29
CA ARG A 33 7.19 10.56 -4.39
C ARG A 33 7.66 10.06 -5.76
N HIS A 34 8.97 10.02 -5.98
CA HIS A 34 9.53 9.55 -7.25
C HIS A 34 9.23 8.06 -7.51
N LEU A 35 9.23 7.24 -6.46
CA LEU A 35 8.84 5.84 -6.55
C LEU A 35 7.36 5.67 -6.92
N LEU A 36 6.47 6.52 -6.38
CA LEU A 36 5.05 6.52 -6.73
C LEU A 36 4.82 6.88 -8.21
N GLU A 37 5.57 7.85 -8.76
CA GLU A 37 5.51 8.18 -10.19
C GLU A 37 5.86 6.96 -11.06
N ARG A 38 6.98 6.30 -10.74
CA ARG A 38 7.42 5.09 -11.45
C ARG A 38 6.45 3.93 -11.30
N LEU A 39 5.77 3.84 -10.15
CA LEU A 39 4.77 2.80 -9.89
C LEU A 39 3.49 3.06 -10.71
N ALA A 40 3.11 4.32 -10.87
CA ALA A 40 1.94 4.75 -11.65
C ALA A 40 2.08 4.47 -13.15
N ASP A 41 3.30 4.34 -13.68
CA ASP A 41 3.54 3.88 -15.06
C ASP A 41 3.05 2.44 -15.30
N ARG A 42 2.84 1.65 -14.24
CA ARG A 42 2.48 0.23 -14.30
C ARG A 42 1.13 -0.10 -13.71
N TYR A 43 0.71 0.63 -12.67
CA TYR A 43 -0.49 0.34 -11.91
C TYR A 43 -1.34 1.59 -11.68
N THR A 44 -2.63 1.40 -11.40
CA THR A 44 -3.43 2.46 -10.81
C THR A 44 -3.02 2.63 -9.34
N VAL A 45 -2.33 3.71 -9.02
CA VAL A 45 -1.92 4.02 -7.64
C VAL A 45 -3.01 4.83 -6.94
N VAL A 46 -3.44 4.38 -5.76
CA VAL A 46 -4.51 4.99 -4.97
C VAL A 46 -4.03 5.19 -3.53
N VAL A 47 -4.23 6.38 -2.99
CA VAL A 47 -3.96 6.67 -1.58
C VAL A 47 -5.29 6.88 -0.85
N LEU A 48 -5.55 6.05 0.16
CA LEU A 48 -6.74 6.14 1.01
C LEU A 48 -6.34 6.68 2.38
N SER A 49 -6.83 7.87 2.74
CA SER A 49 -6.49 8.49 4.02
C SER A 49 -7.66 9.23 4.64
N ALA A 50 -7.66 9.29 5.98
CA ALA A 50 -8.55 10.16 6.74
C ALA A 50 -8.17 11.64 6.67
N ASP A 51 -7.00 11.97 6.09
CA ASP A 51 -6.49 13.34 5.97
C ASP A 51 -6.55 14.11 7.29
N THR A 52 -6.16 13.47 8.40
CA THR A 52 -6.24 14.05 9.74
C THR A 52 -5.47 15.37 9.87
N PHE A 53 -4.44 15.56 9.05
CA PHE A 53 -3.59 16.75 9.02
C PHE A 53 -4.01 17.78 7.97
N GLY A 54 -4.96 17.46 7.09
CA GLY A 54 -5.40 18.35 6.01
C GLY A 54 -4.38 18.54 4.89
N THR A 55 -3.35 17.69 4.82
CA THR A 55 -2.21 17.81 3.89
C THR A 55 -2.31 16.90 2.67
N LEU A 56 -3.27 15.97 2.63
CA LEU A 56 -3.34 14.89 1.65
C LEU A 56 -3.27 15.39 0.19
N GLU A 57 -4.05 16.42 -0.14
CA GLU A 57 -4.09 16.97 -1.51
C GLU A 57 -2.83 17.77 -1.87
N GLU A 58 -2.25 18.50 -0.92
CA GLU A 58 -1.04 19.30 -1.16
C GLU A 58 0.19 18.40 -1.30
N GLU A 59 0.29 17.39 -0.44
CA GLU A 59 1.41 16.45 -0.43
C GLU A 59 1.38 15.56 -1.67
N LEU A 60 0.22 15.12 -2.13
CA LEU A 60 0.14 14.28 -3.34
C LEU A 60 -0.01 15.10 -4.63
N LYS A 61 0.03 16.44 -4.53
CA LYS A 61 -0.13 17.33 -5.68
C LYS A 61 0.92 17.06 -6.75
N GLY A 62 0.45 16.93 -8.00
CA GLY A 62 1.31 16.71 -9.16
C GLY A 62 1.76 15.28 -9.36
N LEU A 63 1.50 14.38 -8.40
CA LEU A 63 1.75 12.95 -8.58
C LEU A 63 0.62 12.30 -9.39
N PRO A 64 0.94 11.30 -10.24
CA PRO A 64 -0.04 10.53 -11.00
C PRO A 64 -0.78 9.50 -10.12
N VAL A 65 -1.34 9.93 -8.98
CA VAL A 65 -2.03 9.06 -8.01
C VAL A 65 -3.48 9.49 -7.83
N ARG A 66 -4.36 8.54 -7.52
CA ARG A 66 -5.73 8.83 -7.07
C ARG A 66 -5.74 9.02 -5.57
N VAL A 67 -6.61 9.91 -5.10
CA VAL A 67 -6.73 10.24 -3.68
C VAL A 67 -8.18 9.99 -3.26
N GLU A 68 -8.36 9.14 -2.27
CA GLU A 68 -9.66 8.79 -1.69
C GLU A 68 -9.68 9.18 -0.22
N ARG A 69 -10.60 10.08 0.15
CA ARG A 69 -10.80 10.46 1.55
C ARG A 69 -11.68 9.42 2.24
N VAL A 70 -11.24 8.91 3.38
CA VAL A 70 -11.96 7.86 4.14
C VAL A 70 -12.09 8.23 5.61
N SER A 71 -13.24 7.99 6.22
CA SER A 71 -13.49 8.33 7.62
C SER A 71 -13.31 7.16 8.60
N SER A 72 -13.20 5.92 8.08
CA SER A 72 -13.07 4.71 8.90
C SER A 72 -12.41 3.57 8.11
N GLY A 73 -11.88 2.56 8.82
CA GLY A 73 -11.35 1.36 8.17
C GLY A 73 -12.41 0.58 7.38
N ALA A 74 -13.66 0.56 7.85
CA ALA A 74 -14.77 -0.05 7.13
C ALA A 74 -15.09 0.68 5.81
N GLU A 75 -14.97 2.01 5.78
CA GLU A 75 -15.10 2.78 4.54
C GLU A 75 -13.90 2.55 3.61
N LYS A 76 -12.69 2.53 4.16
CA LYS A 76 -11.46 2.21 3.42
C LYS A 76 -11.58 0.88 2.68
N ALA A 77 -12.02 -0.18 3.38
CA ALA A 77 -12.25 -1.48 2.76
C ALA A 77 -13.33 -1.44 1.67
N ARG A 78 -14.45 -0.73 1.89
CA ARG A 78 -15.50 -0.59 0.86
C ARG A 78 -15.02 0.13 -0.39
N ILE A 79 -14.20 1.17 -0.25
CA ILE A 79 -13.62 1.87 -1.42
C ILE A 79 -12.61 0.96 -2.11
N ALA A 80 -11.80 0.23 -1.34
CA ALA A 80 -10.81 -0.71 -1.88
C ALA A 80 -11.42 -1.78 -2.79
N GLU A 81 -12.61 -2.29 -2.47
CA GLU A 81 -13.35 -3.22 -3.34
C GLU A 81 -13.57 -2.68 -4.77
N GLY A 82 -13.74 -1.36 -4.93
CA GLY A 82 -13.87 -0.73 -6.25
C GLY A 82 -12.61 -0.78 -7.11
N TYR A 83 -11.48 -1.16 -6.53
CA TYR A 83 -10.17 -1.25 -7.18
C TYR A 83 -9.70 -2.70 -7.40
N LYS A 84 -10.54 -3.71 -7.13
CA LYS A 84 -10.16 -5.13 -7.28
C LYS A 84 -9.95 -5.60 -8.73
N PRO A 85 -8.93 -6.44 -9.00
CA PRO A 85 -7.90 -6.88 -8.05
C PRO A 85 -6.83 -5.83 -7.74
N TYR A 86 -6.45 -5.75 -6.45
CA TYR A 86 -5.47 -4.79 -5.95
C TYR A 86 -4.42 -5.43 -5.03
N ALA A 87 -3.23 -4.83 -5.00
CA ALA A 87 -2.28 -4.97 -3.90
C ALA A 87 -2.50 -3.84 -2.89
N ALA A 88 -2.26 -4.11 -1.60
CA ALA A 88 -2.45 -3.14 -0.52
C ALA A 88 -1.21 -2.98 0.34
N VAL A 89 -0.99 -1.76 0.83
CA VAL A 89 0.12 -1.41 1.72
C VAL A 89 -0.44 -0.58 2.88
N GLY A 90 -0.19 -1.01 4.11
CA GLY A 90 -0.69 -0.36 5.31
C GLY A 90 0.13 -0.72 6.56
N ASN A 91 -0.26 -0.18 7.72
CA ASN A 91 0.37 -0.51 9.00
C ASN A 91 -0.62 -0.54 10.19
N GLY A 92 -1.80 0.07 10.04
CA GLY A 92 -2.74 0.34 11.12
C GLY A 92 -3.95 -0.60 11.18
N ASN A 93 -4.66 -0.57 12.32
CA ASN A 93 -5.90 -1.34 12.50
C ASN A 93 -7.00 -0.95 11.51
N ASN A 94 -6.99 0.30 11.01
CA ASN A 94 -7.90 0.78 9.99
C ASN A 94 -7.59 0.22 8.59
N ASP A 95 -6.44 -0.44 8.41
CA ASP A 95 -6.04 -1.04 7.13
C ASP A 95 -6.37 -2.52 7.04
N VAL A 96 -6.56 -3.20 8.19
CA VAL A 96 -6.72 -4.67 8.28
C VAL A 96 -7.69 -5.22 7.25
N ALA A 97 -8.92 -4.69 7.20
CA ALA A 97 -9.93 -5.19 6.25
C ALA A 97 -9.59 -4.92 4.77
N MET A 98 -8.81 -3.87 4.48
CA MET A 98 -8.29 -3.62 3.13
C MET A 98 -7.18 -4.62 2.78
N LEU A 99 -6.27 -4.89 3.73
CA LEU A 99 -5.17 -5.85 3.58
C LEU A 99 -5.71 -7.27 3.37
N GLU A 100 -6.66 -7.73 4.20
CA GLU A 100 -7.29 -9.06 4.07
C GLU A 100 -8.01 -9.27 2.72
N GLY A 101 -8.49 -8.19 2.11
CA GLY A 101 -9.17 -8.24 0.82
C GLY A 101 -8.25 -8.14 -0.40
N ALA A 102 -6.94 -7.96 -0.21
CA ALA A 102 -5.97 -7.76 -1.28
C ALA A 102 -5.50 -9.09 -1.88
N GLU A 103 -5.07 -9.05 -3.15
CA GLU A 103 -4.39 -10.19 -3.80
C GLU A 103 -2.91 -10.29 -3.38
N LEU A 104 -2.38 -9.20 -2.84
CA LEU A 104 -1.05 -9.10 -2.25
C LEU A 104 -1.05 -7.97 -1.22
N ALA A 105 -0.77 -8.30 0.04
CA ALA A 105 -0.78 -7.35 1.15
C ALA A 105 0.61 -7.14 1.74
N PHE A 106 0.99 -5.89 1.95
CA PHE A 106 2.21 -5.47 2.63
C PHE A 106 1.88 -4.77 3.95
N CYS A 107 2.57 -5.19 5.01
CA CYS A 107 2.62 -4.46 6.27
C CYS A 107 3.96 -3.70 6.40
N VAL A 108 3.89 -2.38 6.60
CA VAL A 108 5.06 -1.54 6.82
C VAL A 108 5.30 -1.37 8.31
N VAL A 109 6.41 -1.90 8.82
CA VAL A 109 6.86 -1.69 10.21
C VAL A 109 7.86 -0.53 10.22
N GLY A 110 7.33 0.69 10.02
CA GLY A 110 8.10 1.93 10.03
C GLY A 110 8.41 2.44 11.45
N PRO A 111 8.91 3.68 11.58
CA PRO A 111 9.27 4.28 12.88
C PRO A 111 8.11 4.45 13.86
N GLU A 112 6.87 4.57 13.35
CA GLU A 112 5.64 4.59 14.17
C GLU A 112 5.19 3.19 14.62
N GLY A 113 5.87 2.13 14.14
CA GLY A 113 5.50 0.75 14.33
C GLY A 113 4.35 0.30 13.42
N ALA A 114 3.83 -0.88 13.71
CA ALA A 114 2.65 -1.45 13.05
C ALA A 114 1.81 -2.22 14.06
N THR A 115 0.53 -2.32 13.77
CA THR A 115 -0.39 -3.12 14.58
C THR A 115 -0.17 -4.62 14.34
N VAL A 116 -0.36 -5.43 15.38
CA VAL A 116 -0.26 -6.90 15.26
C VAL A 116 -1.28 -7.42 14.25
N ASP A 117 -2.48 -6.85 14.24
CA ASP A 117 -3.55 -7.26 13.34
C ASP A 117 -3.19 -6.96 11.87
N ALA A 118 -2.63 -5.78 11.56
CA ALA A 118 -2.17 -5.48 10.20
C ALA A 118 -1.01 -6.38 9.76
N LEU A 119 -0.11 -6.73 10.69
CA LEU A 119 0.97 -7.67 10.43
C LEU A 119 0.42 -9.07 10.06
N LEU A 120 -0.55 -9.58 10.82
CA LEU A 120 -1.16 -10.89 10.58
C LEU A 120 -2.07 -10.91 9.35
N ALA A 121 -2.60 -9.77 8.94
CA ALA A 121 -3.42 -9.60 7.73
C ALA A 121 -2.59 -9.41 6.44
N SER A 122 -1.26 -9.47 6.51
CA SER A 122 -0.36 -9.21 5.38
C SER A 122 0.41 -10.44 4.91
N ASP A 123 0.80 -10.47 3.64
CA ASP A 123 1.65 -11.51 3.05
C ASP A 123 3.14 -11.23 3.25
N ILE A 124 3.51 -9.95 3.18
CA ILE A 124 4.92 -9.50 3.24
C ILE A 124 5.05 -8.37 4.25
N ILE A 125 6.05 -8.49 5.12
CA ILE A 125 6.40 -7.44 6.08
C ILE A 125 7.67 -6.74 5.59
N VAL A 126 7.63 -5.41 5.51
CA VAL A 126 8.78 -4.56 5.17
C VAL A 126 9.05 -3.56 6.29
N LYS A 127 10.25 -2.98 6.32
CA LYS A 127 10.62 -1.94 7.31
C LYS A 127 10.38 -0.53 6.80
N ASP A 128 10.26 -0.37 5.49
CA ASP A 128 10.09 0.92 4.81
C ASP A 128 9.22 0.70 3.57
N VAL A 129 8.33 1.64 3.26
CA VAL A 129 7.45 1.58 2.08
C VAL A 129 8.24 1.57 0.77
N ARG A 130 9.44 2.14 0.76
CA ARG A 130 10.37 2.08 -0.38
C ARG A 130 10.67 0.64 -0.77
N ASP A 131 10.80 -0.27 0.20
CA ASP A 131 11.03 -1.69 -0.06
C ASP A 131 9.80 -2.34 -0.71
N ALA A 132 8.59 -2.05 -0.22
CA ALA A 132 7.36 -2.54 -0.82
C ALA A 132 7.21 -2.07 -2.28
N ILE A 133 7.40 -0.77 -2.54
CA ILE A 133 7.34 -0.24 -3.91
C ILE A 133 8.43 -0.85 -4.80
N ALA A 134 9.64 -1.03 -4.26
CA ALA A 134 10.73 -1.66 -5.00
C ALA A 134 10.46 -3.14 -5.33
N MET A 135 9.66 -3.85 -4.52
CA MET A 135 9.20 -5.21 -4.82
C MET A 135 8.09 -5.19 -5.89
N LEU A 136 7.15 -4.25 -5.81
CA LEU A 136 6.10 -4.08 -6.83
C LEU A 136 6.65 -3.68 -8.21
N LEU A 137 7.80 -3.00 -8.25
CA LEU A 137 8.53 -2.65 -9.47
C LEU A 137 9.44 -3.77 -9.99
N ASP A 138 9.72 -4.80 -9.18
CA ASP A 138 10.59 -5.92 -9.52
C ASP A 138 10.02 -7.26 -9.04
N GLU A 139 9.23 -7.89 -9.91
CA GLU A 139 8.57 -9.18 -9.67
C GLU A 139 9.52 -10.28 -9.17
N ARG A 140 10.82 -10.22 -9.50
CA ARG A 140 11.80 -11.20 -9.03
C ARG A 140 11.94 -11.18 -7.51
N LYS A 141 11.78 -10.01 -6.88
CA LYS A 141 11.80 -9.88 -5.41
C LYS A 141 10.56 -10.51 -4.79
N LEU A 142 9.38 -10.30 -5.38
CA LEU A 142 8.14 -10.92 -4.94
C LEU A 142 8.25 -12.46 -4.99
N ILE A 143 8.69 -12.98 -6.13
CA ILE A 143 8.90 -14.43 -6.33
C ILE A 143 9.91 -14.99 -5.32
N ALA A 144 11.02 -14.29 -5.08
CA ALA A 144 12.04 -14.75 -4.15
C ALA A 144 11.53 -14.83 -2.70
N THR A 145 10.66 -13.91 -2.31
CA THR A 145 10.07 -13.83 -0.96
C THR A 145 8.94 -14.84 -0.77
N LEU A 146 8.05 -15.00 -1.74
CA LEU A 146 6.80 -15.76 -1.58
C LEU A 146 6.89 -17.22 -2.05
N ARG A 147 7.89 -17.59 -2.88
CA ARG A 147 8.05 -18.99 -3.30
C ARG A 147 8.21 -19.90 -2.08
N GLY A 148 7.46 -21.00 -2.04
CA GLY A 148 7.49 -21.95 -0.93
C GLY A 148 6.56 -23.11 -1.17
#